data_AF-A0A1X2GXY1-F1
#
_entry.id   AF-A0A1X2GXY1-F1
#
_cell.length_a   1.000
_cell.length_b   1.000
_cell.length_c   1.000
_cell.angle_alpha   90.00
_cell.angle_beta   90.00
_cell.angle_gamma   90.00
#
_symmetry.space_group_name_H-M   'P 1'
#
loop_
_entity.id
_entity.type
_entity.pdbx_description
1 polymer ?
#
loop_
_entity_poly.entity_id
_entity_poly.type
_entity_poly.pdbx_seq_one_letter_code
_entity_poly.pdbx_strand_id
1 'polypeptide(L)'
;KILTAGVARLYLAHPDPNQWNYSGLWGAAALLRDSKMSNSYFFRLVNIEGIQGQVVWEQELYAGMVLQQETPFFYTFDTDDCLAGLEFTDEREGQEFYDKFQSRGVQKNPDGQARKSKPRLFSRSKITKDMISSPTDFTHVRHIGHSSEKGFSVRDDQQALGGISKQLQALGISVSEIQQNEDFIRSYIKQQSREESKESTCKKKKKKKGDSPASPHLPPPPPPPPPPPPPS
;
A
#
# COMPACT_ATOMS: atom_id res chain seq x y z
N LYS A 1 22.48 4.48 -4.81
CA LYS A 1 22.02 5.89 -4.75
C LYS A 1 21.80 6.26 -3.29
N ILE A 2 22.40 7.36 -2.80
CA ILE A 2 22.11 7.90 -1.47
C ILE A 2 20.76 8.62 -1.52
N LEU A 3 19.88 8.34 -0.56
CA LEU A 3 18.56 8.97 -0.45
C LEU A 3 18.57 10.16 0.51
N THR A 4 19.29 10.02 1.61
CA THR A 4 19.53 11.05 2.64
C THR A 4 20.70 10.61 3.52
N ALA A 5 21.29 11.58 4.22
CA ALA A 5 22.34 11.34 5.20
C ALA A 5 22.28 12.40 6.30
N GLY A 6 22.78 12.06 7.49
CA GLY A 6 22.91 12.96 8.63
C GLY A 6 24.01 12.48 9.57
N VAL A 7 24.51 13.37 10.43
CA VAL A 7 25.56 12.99 11.40
C VAL A 7 24.91 12.29 12.60
N ALA A 8 25.38 11.08 12.92
CA ALA A 8 24.79 10.26 13.98
C ALA A 8 25.81 9.39 14.73
N ARG A 9 25.41 8.98 15.94
CA ARG A 9 26.05 7.94 16.75
C ARG A 9 25.24 6.66 16.72
N LEU A 10 25.92 5.52 16.73
CA LEU A 10 25.28 4.20 16.79
C LEU A 10 25.28 3.66 18.22
N TYR A 11 24.10 3.27 18.68
CA TYR A 11 23.87 2.54 19.93
C TYR A 11 23.35 1.13 19.62
N LEU A 12 23.75 0.17 20.43
CA LEU A 12 23.31 -1.22 20.34
C LEU A 12 22.83 -1.70 21.71
N ALA A 13 21.76 -2.47 21.74
CA ALA A 13 21.28 -3.17 22.94
C ALA A 13 22.04 -4.51 23.11
N HIS A 14 23.37 -4.43 23.15
CA HIS A 14 24.27 -5.57 23.32
C HIS A 14 25.44 -5.17 24.24
N PRO A 15 25.90 -6.05 25.15
CA PRO A 15 25.47 -7.43 25.36
C PRO A 15 24.15 -7.60 26.14
N ASP A 16 23.68 -6.56 26.85
CA ASP A 16 22.40 -6.60 27.57
C ASP A 16 21.27 -6.01 26.71
N PRO A 17 20.22 -6.80 26.36
CA PRO A 17 19.08 -6.32 25.59
C PRO A 17 18.25 -5.23 26.29
N ASN A 18 18.39 -5.09 27.62
CA ASN A 18 17.64 -4.10 28.39
C ASN A 18 18.37 -2.77 28.54
N GLN A 19 19.57 -2.63 27.95
CA GLN A 19 20.38 -1.43 28.09
C GLN A 19 20.97 -0.98 26.74
N TRP A 20 20.79 0.29 26.42
CA TRP A 20 21.47 0.93 25.29
C TRP A 20 22.94 1.15 25.61
N ASN A 21 23.82 0.63 24.77
CA ASN A 21 25.26 0.82 24.86
C ASN A 21 25.75 1.60 23.63
N TYR A 22 26.55 2.63 23.86
CA TYR A 22 27.21 3.32 22.75
C TYR A 22 28.23 2.38 22.11
N SER A 23 28.10 2.14 20.81
CA SER A 23 28.99 1.22 20.07
C SER A 23 30.42 1.75 19.89
N GLY A 24 30.67 3.03 20.21
CA GLY A 24 31.91 3.71 19.87
C GLY A 24 31.96 4.21 18.42
N LEU A 25 30.97 3.84 17.59
CA LEU A 25 30.91 4.21 16.19
C LEU A 25 30.02 5.43 15.99
N TRP A 26 30.52 6.38 15.21
CA TRP A 26 29.80 7.59 14.82
C TRP A 26 30.31 8.12 13.48
N GLY A 27 29.52 8.97 12.86
CA GLY A 27 29.86 9.60 11.60
C GLY A 27 28.63 9.98 10.79
N ALA A 28 28.75 9.98 9.47
CA ALA A 28 27.62 10.22 8.58
C ALA A 28 26.81 8.94 8.39
N ALA A 29 25.62 8.87 8.99
CA ALA A 29 24.63 7.84 8.73
C ALA A 29 23.91 8.15 7.41
N ALA A 30 23.89 7.19 6.48
CA ALA A 30 23.27 7.34 5.18
C ALA A 30 22.24 6.23 4.94
N LEU A 31 21.11 6.61 4.36
CA LEU A 31 20.13 5.68 3.78
C LEU A 31 20.41 5.55 2.28
N LEU A 32 20.70 4.34 1.82
CA LEU A 32 21.04 4.04 0.44
C LEU A 32 20.03 3.09 -0.18
N ARG A 33 19.87 3.20 -1.50
CA ARG A 33 19.21 2.22 -2.35
C ARG A 33 20.23 1.68 -3.34
N ASP A 34 20.49 0.37 -3.34
CA ASP A 34 21.20 -0.27 -4.44
C ASP A 34 20.24 -0.45 -5.62
N SER A 35 20.69 -0.09 -6.82
CA SER A 35 19.92 -0.24 -8.06
C SER A 35 20.41 -1.40 -8.92
N LYS A 36 21.53 -2.04 -8.57
CA LYS A 36 22.18 -3.10 -9.36
C LYS A 36 21.86 -4.50 -8.83
N MET A 37 21.68 -4.64 -7.51
CA MET A 37 21.20 -5.85 -6.84
C MET A 37 19.83 -5.55 -6.22
N SER A 38 18.79 -6.26 -6.65
CA SER A 38 17.48 -6.42 -5.97
C SER A 38 16.66 -5.17 -5.57
N ASN A 39 17.08 -3.94 -5.85
CA ASN A 39 16.50 -2.74 -5.23
C ASN A 39 16.58 -2.75 -3.68
N SER A 40 17.63 -3.38 -3.12
CA SER A 40 17.83 -3.42 -1.66
C SER A 40 18.14 -2.04 -1.10
N TYR A 41 17.77 -1.83 0.17
CA TYR A 41 18.07 -0.60 0.91
C TYR A 41 19.05 -0.92 2.03
N PHE A 42 19.89 0.05 2.38
CA PHE A 42 20.91 -0.11 3.41
C PHE A 42 20.97 1.13 4.29
N PHE A 43 21.24 0.91 5.58
CA PHE A 43 21.88 1.92 6.41
C PHE A 43 23.38 1.71 6.38
N ARG A 44 24.13 2.80 6.24
CA ARG A 44 25.59 2.80 6.39
C ARG A 44 26.02 3.93 7.30
N LEU A 45 26.94 3.65 8.21
CA LEU A 45 27.63 4.65 8.98
C LEU A 45 29.04 4.83 8.41
N VAL A 46 29.37 6.06 8.03
CA VAL A 46 30.64 6.40 7.39
C VAL A 46 31.44 7.30 8.32
N ASN A 47 32.69 6.92 8.59
CA ASN A 47 33.57 7.74 9.41
C ASN A 47 33.93 9.06 8.70
N ILE A 48 33.85 10.17 9.43
CA ILE A 48 34.14 11.52 8.94
C ILE A 48 35.37 12.17 9.57
N GLU A 49 35.91 11.64 10.68
CA GLU A 49 37.08 12.20 11.39
C GLU A 49 38.42 11.52 11.03
N GLY A 50 38.39 10.39 10.32
CA GLY A 50 39.58 9.62 9.93
C GLY A 50 39.80 9.53 8.41
N ILE A 51 39.95 8.29 7.91
CA ILE A 51 39.94 8.04 6.46
C ILE A 51 38.52 8.34 5.95
N GLN A 52 38.35 9.52 5.38
CA GLN A 52 37.06 9.98 4.87
C GLN A 52 36.47 8.95 3.91
N GLY A 53 35.23 8.55 4.18
CA GLY A 53 34.51 7.63 3.32
C GLY A 53 34.62 6.15 3.70
N GLN A 54 35.37 5.79 4.76
CA GLN A 54 35.35 4.42 5.27
C GLN A 54 33.98 4.09 5.90
N VAL A 55 33.32 3.06 5.41
CA VAL A 55 32.13 2.49 6.03
C VAL A 55 32.56 1.71 7.27
N VAL A 56 32.07 2.13 8.44
CA VAL A 56 32.38 1.51 9.73
C VAL A 56 31.28 0.58 10.24
N TRP A 57 30.06 0.75 9.71
CA TRP A 57 28.93 -0.11 10.02
C TRP A 57 27.92 -0.10 8.87
N GLU A 58 27.25 -1.23 8.65
CA GLU A 58 26.24 -1.41 7.61
C GLU A 58 25.13 -2.34 8.11
N GLN A 59 23.88 -2.04 7.73
CA GLN A 59 22.72 -2.91 7.92
C GLN A 59 21.88 -2.94 6.64
N GLU A 60 21.60 -4.13 6.11
CA GLU A 60 20.61 -4.30 5.05
C GLU A 60 19.20 -4.18 5.62
N LEU A 61 18.33 -3.45 4.92
CA LEU A 61 16.96 -3.18 5.34
C LEU A 61 16.02 -4.15 4.63
N TYR A 62 15.39 -5.03 5.42
CA TYR A 62 14.43 -6.00 4.91
C TYR A 62 13.05 -5.35 4.65
N ALA A 63 12.20 -6.07 3.91
CA ALA A 63 10.86 -5.60 3.58
C ALA A 63 9.96 -5.57 4.83
N GLY A 64 9.35 -4.43 5.12
CA GLY A 64 8.49 -4.26 6.30
C GLY A 64 9.22 -3.85 7.58
N MET A 65 10.53 -3.64 7.52
CA MET A 65 11.32 -3.11 8.63
C MET A 65 10.77 -1.77 9.12
N VAL A 66 10.61 -1.65 10.43
CA VAL A 66 10.08 -0.46 11.10
C VAL A 66 11.23 0.32 11.73
N LEU A 67 11.24 1.63 11.48
CA LEU A 67 12.07 2.57 12.22
C LEU A 67 11.12 3.28 13.18
N GLN A 68 11.47 3.35 14.46
CA GLN A 68 10.67 4.01 15.48
C GLN A 68 11.40 5.25 15.99
N GLN A 69 10.68 6.36 16.13
CA GLN A 69 11.23 7.58 16.70
C GLN A 69 10.87 7.63 18.20
N GLU A 70 11.86 7.35 19.06
CA GLU A 70 11.68 7.37 20.52
C GLU A 70 11.77 8.81 21.05
N THR A 71 12.68 9.60 20.49
CA THR A 71 12.89 11.01 20.83
C THR A 71 13.21 11.79 19.55
N PRO A 72 13.24 13.14 19.58
CA PRO A 72 13.57 13.94 18.40
C PRO A 72 14.92 13.57 17.74
N PHE A 73 15.88 13.09 18.52
CA PHE A 73 17.22 12.75 18.07
C PHE A 73 17.47 11.25 17.93
N PHE A 74 16.65 10.39 18.56
CA PHE A 74 16.94 8.96 18.69
C PHE A 74 15.91 8.09 17.98
N TYR A 75 16.40 7.30 17.03
CA TYR A 75 15.60 6.42 16.17
C TYR A 75 16.06 4.98 16.34
N THR A 76 15.14 4.07 16.60
CA THR A 76 15.40 2.67 16.93
C THR A 76 14.88 1.75 15.85
N PHE A 77 15.58 0.63 15.65
CA PHE A 77 15.19 -0.43 14.71
C PHE A 77 15.83 -1.75 15.13
N ASP A 78 15.26 -2.84 14.66
CA ASP A 78 15.82 -4.18 14.86
C ASP A 78 16.92 -4.51 13.84
N THR A 79 17.91 -5.26 14.31
CA THR A 79 18.95 -5.88 13.47
C THR A 79 18.89 -7.40 13.68
N ASP A 80 19.72 -8.14 12.96
CA ASP A 80 19.76 -9.60 13.05
C ASP A 80 20.12 -10.10 14.46
N ASP A 81 20.96 -9.35 15.19
CA ASP A 81 21.51 -9.80 16.49
C ASP A 81 20.92 -9.07 17.70
N CYS A 82 20.53 -7.79 17.56
CA CYS A 82 20.03 -6.96 18.67
C CYS A 82 19.22 -5.74 18.20
N LEU A 83 18.72 -4.94 19.14
CA LEU A 83 18.16 -3.62 18.80
C LEU A 83 19.30 -2.63 18.55
N ALA A 84 19.15 -1.83 17.50
CA ALA A 84 20.06 -0.74 17.17
C ALA A 84 19.34 0.61 17.23
N GLY A 85 20.11 1.65 17.54
CA GLY A 85 19.63 3.02 17.63
C GLY A 85 20.59 3.99 16.96
N LEU A 86 20.06 4.93 16.18
CA LEU A 86 20.80 6.05 15.62
C LEU A 86 20.39 7.33 16.36
N GLU A 87 21.37 7.95 17.02
CA GLU A 87 21.25 9.28 17.64
C GLU A 87 21.81 10.33 16.68
N PHE A 88 20.95 11.15 16.07
CA PHE A 88 21.35 12.24 15.17
C PHE A 88 21.76 13.49 15.95
N THR A 89 22.71 14.26 15.42
CA THR A 89 23.13 15.53 16.03
C THR A 89 22.14 16.68 15.76
N ASP A 90 21.32 16.54 14.72
CA ASP A 90 20.29 17.52 14.35
C ASP A 90 18.94 16.80 14.16
N GLU A 91 17.90 17.31 14.84
CA GLU A 91 16.54 16.78 14.76
C GLU A 91 16.01 16.77 13.33
N ARG A 92 16.34 17.78 12.52
CA ARG A 92 15.86 17.93 11.14
C ARG A 92 16.47 16.88 10.23
N GLU A 93 17.76 16.57 10.43
CA GLU A 93 18.43 15.50 9.70
C GLU A 93 17.83 14.14 10.05
N GLY A 94 17.60 13.89 11.35
CA GLY A 94 16.91 12.68 11.81
C GLY A 94 15.50 12.54 11.25
N GLN A 95 14.72 13.63 11.24
CA GLN A 95 13.37 13.64 10.70
C GLN A 95 13.36 13.40 9.19
N GLU A 96 14.25 14.04 8.43
CA GLU A 96 14.39 13.76 7.00
C GLU A 96 14.80 12.30 6.76
N PHE A 97 15.69 11.76 7.61
CA PHE A 97 16.08 10.35 7.56
C PHE A 97 14.88 9.42 7.71
N TYR A 98 14.05 9.68 8.72
CA TYR A 98 12.82 8.94 9.00
C TYR A 98 11.80 9.04 7.87
N ASP A 99 11.53 10.24 7.35
CA ASP A 99 10.57 10.45 6.26
C ASP A 99 10.98 9.70 4.98
N LYS A 100 12.28 9.69 4.67
CA LYS A 100 12.84 8.96 3.53
C LYS A 100 12.78 7.45 3.72
N PHE A 101 12.98 6.98 4.95
CA PHE A 101 12.78 5.58 5.31
C PHE A 101 11.30 5.18 5.10
N GLN A 102 10.35 5.95 5.60
CA GLN A 102 8.93 5.62 5.42
C GLN A 102 8.47 5.67 3.95
N SER A 103 9.14 6.48 3.13
CA SER A 103 8.87 6.58 1.70
C SER A 103 9.49 5.46 0.85
N ARG A 104 10.18 4.47 1.44
CA ARG A 104 10.78 3.35 0.71
C ARG A 104 9.68 2.46 0.11
N GLY A 105 9.88 1.95 -1.10
CA GLY A 105 8.90 1.12 -1.80
C GLY A 105 7.71 1.87 -2.43
N VAL A 106 7.44 3.12 -2.02
CA VAL A 106 6.43 3.97 -2.68
C VAL A 106 7.03 4.52 -3.97
N GLN A 107 6.80 3.84 -5.10
CA GLN A 107 7.11 4.36 -6.43
C GLN A 107 6.21 5.57 -6.70
N LYS A 108 6.70 6.78 -6.42
CA LYS A 108 6.08 7.99 -6.98
C LYS A 108 6.36 8.00 -8.48
N ASN A 109 5.31 7.84 -9.30
CA ASN A 109 5.37 8.23 -10.71
C ASN A 109 5.89 9.68 -10.79
N PRO A 110 6.88 9.97 -11.64
CA PRO A 110 7.56 11.26 -11.65
C PRO A 110 6.76 12.32 -12.43
N ASP A 111 5.46 12.47 -12.18
CA ASP A 111 4.64 13.55 -12.74
C ASP A 111 3.95 14.34 -11.63
N GLY A 112 4.78 14.92 -10.77
CA GLY A 112 4.33 15.63 -9.58
C GLY A 112 5.47 16.27 -8.81
N GLN A 113 6.44 16.89 -9.49
CA GLN A 113 7.34 17.83 -8.82
C GLN A 113 6.56 19.11 -8.50
N ALA A 114 5.80 19.06 -7.40
CA ALA A 114 5.40 20.25 -6.67
C ALA A 114 6.67 20.88 -6.06
N ARG A 115 7.34 21.72 -6.85
CA ARG A 115 8.35 22.64 -6.34
C ARG A 115 7.67 23.52 -5.30
N LYS A 116 8.04 23.37 -4.02
CA LYS A 116 7.69 24.33 -2.95
C LYS A 116 8.32 25.68 -3.29
N SER A 117 7.63 26.51 -4.07
CA SER A 117 7.96 27.92 -4.24
C SER A 117 7.19 28.74 -3.19
N LYS A 118 7.95 29.59 -2.49
CA LYS A 118 7.51 30.59 -1.50
C LYS A 118 6.21 31.32 -1.92
N PRO A 119 5.34 31.73 -0.98
CA PRO A 119 4.05 32.33 -1.32
C PRO A 119 4.28 33.71 -1.96
N ARG A 120 3.76 33.92 -3.16
CA ARG A 120 3.54 35.25 -3.72
C ARG A 120 2.05 35.46 -3.95
N LEU A 121 1.53 36.49 -3.29
CA LEU A 121 0.16 36.97 -3.36
C LEU A 121 -0.22 37.39 -4.79
N PHE A 122 -1.46 37.05 -5.16
CA PHE A 122 -2.33 37.59 -6.22
C PHE A 122 -1.81 37.69 -7.67
N SER A 123 -2.35 36.83 -8.54
CA SER A 123 -2.80 37.23 -9.88
C SER A 123 -3.87 36.26 -10.38
N ARG A 124 -5.02 36.80 -10.80
CA ARG A 124 -6.16 36.07 -11.38
C ARG A 124 -5.72 35.28 -12.62
N SER A 125 -5.74 33.94 -12.55
CA SER A 125 -5.53 33.08 -13.72
C SER A 125 -6.84 32.90 -14.50
N LYS A 126 -6.79 33.26 -15.79
CA LYS A 126 -7.76 32.82 -16.80
C LYS A 126 -7.75 31.29 -16.86
N ILE A 127 -8.92 30.67 -16.83
CA ILE A 127 -9.09 29.21 -16.93
C ILE A 127 -8.52 28.74 -18.28
N THR A 128 -7.50 27.88 -18.25
CA THR A 128 -6.94 27.23 -19.45
C THR A 128 -7.71 25.93 -19.74
N LYS A 129 -7.79 25.53 -21.02
CA LYS A 129 -8.54 24.35 -21.50
C LYS A 129 -8.11 23.03 -20.81
N ASP A 130 -6.91 23.00 -20.27
CA ASP A 130 -6.33 21.88 -19.52
C ASP A 130 -6.88 21.78 -18.08
N MET A 131 -7.45 22.88 -17.53
CA MET A 131 -8.18 22.87 -16.25
C MET A 131 -9.60 22.30 -16.37
N ILE A 132 -10.15 22.15 -17.58
CA ILE A 132 -11.53 21.69 -17.80
C ILE A 132 -11.57 20.26 -18.37
N SER A 133 -10.46 19.73 -18.88
CA SER A 133 -10.46 18.54 -19.75
C SER A 133 -9.97 17.24 -19.12
N SER A 134 -9.49 17.22 -17.88
CA SER A 134 -9.01 15.97 -17.25
C SER A 134 -9.67 15.68 -15.90
N PRO A 135 -10.94 15.26 -15.88
CA PRO A 135 -11.56 14.77 -14.65
C PRO A 135 -10.92 13.43 -14.31
N THR A 136 -10.08 13.46 -13.28
CA THR A 136 -9.43 12.28 -12.73
C THR A 136 -10.31 11.78 -11.59
N ASP A 137 -11.43 11.13 -11.94
CA ASP A 137 -12.24 10.22 -11.08
C ASP A 137 -13.61 9.90 -11.74
N PHE A 138 -13.60 9.56 -13.04
CA PHE A 138 -14.84 9.11 -13.69
C PHE A 138 -15.18 7.69 -13.27
N THR A 139 -16.06 7.58 -12.28
CA THR A 139 -16.73 6.32 -11.94
C THR A 139 -17.77 6.00 -13.02
N HIS A 140 -17.62 4.88 -13.74
CA HIS A 140 -18.66 4.39 -14.64
C HIS A 140 -19.88 3.93 -13.82
N VAL A 141 -20.84 4.84 -13.60
CA VAL A 141 -22.13 4.51 -13.00
C VAL A 141 -22.99 3.86 -14.08
N ARG A 142 -23.29 2.57 -13.94
CA ARG A 142 -24.00 1.78 -14.96
C ARG A 142 -25.47 2.18 -15.15
N HIS A 143 -26.02 3.04 -14.29
CA HIS A 143 -27.40 3.48 -14.40
C HIS A 143 -27.62 4.86 -13.75
N ILE A 144 -27.47 5.95 -14.52
CA ILE A 144 -27.94 7.28 -14.10
C ILE A 144 -29.42 7.39 -14.49
N GLY A 145 -30.31 7.40 -13.49
CA GLY A 145 -31.73 7.62 -13.70
C GLY A 145 -32.07 9.11 -13.61
N HIS A 146 -32.67 9.66 -14.66
CA HIS A 146 -33.27 10.99 -14.64
C HIS A 146 -34.76 10.88 -14.31
N SER A 147 -35.21 11.53 -13.23
CA SER A 147 -36.64 11.61 -12.88
C SER A 147 -37.06 13.07 -12.86
N SER A 148 -38.15 13.41 -13.57
CA SER A 148 -38.57 14.79 -13.86
C SER A 148 -38.81 15.68 -12.62
N GLU A 149 -39.02 15.07 -11.45
CA GLU A 149 -39.23 15.78 -10.18
C GLU A 149 -37.96 15.92 -9.32
N LYS A 150 -36.91 15.12 -9.55
CA LYS A 150 -35.74 15.04 -8.64
C LYS A 150 -34.37 15.11 -9.33
N GLY A 151 -34.32 15.24 -10.65
CA GLY A 151 -33.08 15.38 -11.41
C GLY A 151 -32.28 14.07 -11.56
N PHE A 152 -30.95 14.18 -11.70
CA PHE A 152 -30.04 13.04 -11.84
C PHE A 152 -29.80 12.38 -10.48
N SER A 153 -30.18 11.11 -10.34
CA SER A 153 -29.92 10.34 -9.12
C SER A 153 -29.06 9.11 -9.43
N VAL A 154 -27.94 9.00 -8.71
CA VAL A 154 -27.15 7.76 -8.62
C VAL A 154 -27.91 6.86 -7.65
N ARG A 155 -28.75 5.97 -8.20
CA ARG A 155 -29.31 4.89 -7.39
C ARG A 155 -28.24 3.81 -7.30
N ASP A 156 -27.55 3.73 -6.16
CA ASP A 156 -27.45 2.49 -5.34
C ASP A 156 -26.43 2.55 -4.17
N ASP A 157 -26.15 3.70 -3.54
CA ASP A 157 -25.30 3.70 -2.33
C ASP A 157 -26.12 3.59 -1.03
N GLN A 158 -27.34 4.13 -1.01
CA GLN A 158 -28.12 4.24 0.23
C GLN A 158 -28.90 2.94 0.59
N GLN A 159 -29.21 2.09 -0.39
CA GLN A 159 -29.91 0.81 -0.13
C GLN A 159 -28.94 -0.29 0.32
N ALA A 160 -27.74 -0.37 -0.26
CA ALA A 160 -26.70 -1.32 0.14
C ALA A 160 -26.20 -1.07 1.58
N LEU A 161 -25.97 0.19 1.94
CA LEU A 161 -25.65 0.59 3.32
C LEU A 161 -26.77 0.26 4.32
N GLY A 162 -28.04 0.43 3.90
CA GLY A 162 -29.18 0.17 4.78
C GLY A 162 -29.32 -1.29 5.21
N GLY A 163 -29.04 -2.24 4.31
CA GLY A 163 -29.07 -3.67 4.63
C GLY A 163 -27.93 -4.08 5.57
N ILE A 164 -26.72 -3.60 5.29
CA ILE A 164 -25.51 -3.96 6.05
C ILE A 164 -25.50 -3.26 7.42
N SER A 165 -26.02 -2.03 7.52
CA SER A 165 -26.18 -1.36 8.82
C SER A 165 -27.03 -2.17 9.79
N LYS A 166 -28.12 -2.81 9.33
CA LYS A 166 -28.93 -3.71 10.16
C LYS A 166 -28.16 -4.95 10.62
N GLN A 167 -27.30 -5.49 9.76
CA GLN A 167 -26.47 -6.64 10.10
C GLN A 167 -25.38 -6.28 11.11
N LEU A 168 -24.73 -5.13 10.96
CA LEU A 168 -23.73 -4.64 11.91
C LEU A 168 -24.34 -4.34 13.28
N GLN A 169 -25.56 -3.79 13.32
CA GLN A 169 -26.32 -3.61 14.56
C GLN A 169 -26.66 -4.95 15.23
N ALA A 170 -27.04 -5.98 14.46
CA ALA A 170 -27.30 -7.32 14.99
C ALA A 170 -26.05 -8.01 15.55
N LEU A 171 -24.85 -7.63 15.04
CA LEU A 171 -23.55 -8.08 15.54
C LEU A 171 -23.03 -7.24 16.72
N GLY A 172 -23.81 -6.27 17.20
CA GLY A 172 -23.50 -5.47 18.39
C GLY A 172 -22.72 -4.17 18.12
N ILE A 173 -22.58 -3.76 16.85
CA ILE A 173 -21.93 -2.48 16.50
C ILE A 173 -22.97 -1.35 16.62
N SER A 174 -22.65 -0.29 17.37
CA SER A 174 -23.60 0.79 17.58
C SER A 174 -23.82 1.64 16.32
N VAL A 175 -24.98 2.29 16.23
CA VAL A 175 -25.31 3.21 15.12
C VAL A 175 -24.29 4.34 15.01
N SER A 176 -23.74 4.79 16.15
CA SER A 176 -22.72 5.84 16.20
C SER A 176 -21.39 5.37 15.59
N GLU A 177 -20.95 4.14 15.86
CA GLU A 177 -19.74 3.56 15.24
C GLU A 177 -19.92 3.32 13.74
N ILE A 178 -21.12 2.92 13.31
CA ILE A 178 -21.45 2.78 11.88
C ILE A 178 -21.37 4.14 11.17
N GLN A 179 -21.83 5.21 11.83
CA GLN A 179 -21.80 6.56 11.26
C GLN A 179 -20.39 7.15 11.22
N GLN A 180 -19.57 6.90 12.24
CA GLN A 180 -18.18 7.36 12.29
C GLN A 180 -17.32 6.66 11.22
N ASN A 181 -17.65 5.41 10.91
CA ASN A 181 -16.91 4.58 9.96
C ASN A 181 -17.64 4.40 8.63
N GLU A 182 -18.57 5.30 8.29
CA GLU A 182 -19.44 5.17 7.12
C GLU A 182 -18.63 5.05 5.81
N ASP A 183 -17.57 5.85 5.65
CA ASP A 183 -16.72 5.82 4.45
C ASP A 183 -15.95 4.50 4.30
N PHE A 184 -15.53 3.92 5.43
CA PHE A 184 -14.90 2.61 5.44
C PHE A 184 -15.89 1.52 5.01
N ILE A 185 -17.10 1.52 5.58
CA ILE A 185 -18.15 0.55 5.25
C ILE A 185 -18.54 0.65 3.78
N ARG A 186 -18.67 1.87 3.24
CA ARG A 186 -18.91 2.12 1.81
C ARG A 186 -17.81 1.55 0.92
N SER A 187 -16.54 1.81 1.27
CA SER A 187 -15.40 1.32 0.49
C SER A 187 -15.29 -0.20 0.51
N TYR A 188 -15.56 -0.83 1.66
CA TYR A 188 -15.60 -2.28 1.82
C TYR A 188 -16.69 -2.94 0.95
N ILE A 189 -17.93 -2.42 0.97
CA ILE A 189 -19.04 -2.92 0.13
C ILE A 189 -18.70 -2.81 -1.36
N LYS A 190 -18.10 -1.68 -1.76
CA LYS A 190 -17.67 -1.45 -3.14
C LYS A 190 -16.55 -2.41 -3.57
N GLN A 191 -15.65 -2.75 -2.66
CA GLN A 191 -14.60 -3.72 -2.92
C GLN A 191 -15.15 -5.16 -3.01
N GLN A 192 -16.05 -5.53 -2.09
CA GLN A 192 -16.61 -6.88 -2.04
C GLN A 192 -17.54 -7.16 -3.24
N SER A 193 -18.35 -6.20 -3.68
CA SER A 193 -19.12 -6.31 -4.92
C SER A 193 -18.23 -6.44 -6.17
N ARG A 194 -17.01 -5.87 -6.16
CA ARG A 194 -16.00 -6.03 -7.21
C ARG A 194 -15.33 -7.40 -7.19
N GLU A 195 -15.27 -8.06 -6.04
CA GLU A 195 -14.74 -9.41 -5.85
C GLU A 195 -15.80 -10.48 -6.18
N GLU A 196 -17.07 -10.29 -5.81
CA GLU A 196 -18.19 -11.14 -6.23
C GLU A 196 -18.41 -11.12 -7.75
N SER A 197 -18.01 -10.02 -8.41
CA SER A 197 -17.99 -9.91 -9.88
C SER A 197 -16.88 -10.76 -10.55
N LYS A 198 -15.90 -11.27 -9.79
CA LYS A 198 -14.84 -12.18 -10.28
C LYS A 198 -15.14 -13.66 -10.02
N GLU A 199 -15.97 -13.97 -9.03
CA GLU A 199 -16.29 -15.36 -8.66
C GLU A 199 -17.59 -15.89 -9.32
N SER A 200 -18.41 -15.01 -9.90
CA SER A 200 -19.66 -15.36 -10.58
C SER A 200 -19.52 -15.76 -12.08
N THR A 201 -18.30 -15.92 -12.62
CA THR A 201 -18.10 -16.51 -13.96
C THR A 201 -18.12 -18.04 -13.99
N CYS A 202 -18.40 -18.73 -12.87
CA CYS A 202 -18.56 -20.19 -12.87
C CYS A 202 -19.93 -20.63 -12.33
N LYS A 203 -20.84 -21.02 -13.25
CA LYS A 203 -22.14 -21.73 -13.09
C LYS A 203 -23.33 -20.82 -12.69
N LYS A 204 -24.47 -20.69 -13.40
CA LYS A 204 -25.13 -21.42 -14.51
C LYS A 204 -26.29 -20.55 -15.12
N LYS A 205 -26.36 -20.48 -16.46
CA LYS A 205 -27.51 -20.57 -17.43
C LYS A 205 -28.79 -19.71 -17.18
N LYS A 206 -29.50 -19.08 -18.16
CA LYS A 206 -29.81 -19.41 -19.57
C LYS A 206 -30.71 -18.32 -20.25
N LYS A 207 -30.74 -18.31 -21.61
CA LYS A 207 -31.71 -17.77 -22.62
C LYS A 207 -31.38 -16.36 -23.19
N LYS A 208 -31.37 -16.09 -24.52
CA LYS A 208 -32.22 -16.54 -25.66
C LYS A 208 -31.50 -16.48 -27.05
N LYS A 209 -31.93 -17.40 -27.96
CA LYS A 209 -32.23 -17.39 -29.44
C LYS A 209 -31.29 -16.68 -30.45
N GLY A 210 -31.00 -17.16 -31.68
CA GLY A 210 -31.44 -18.29 -32.55
C GLY A 210 -30.24 -18.74 -33.45
N ASP A 211 -30.28 -19.67 -34.41
CA ASP A 211 -31.32 -20.28 -35.23
C ASP A 211 -30.80 -21.60 -35.88
N SER A 212 -31.72 -22.43 -36.39
CA SER A 212 -31.57 -23.63 -37.26
C SER A 212 -31.31 -25.05 -36.68
N PRO A 213 -31.88 -26.10 -37.34
CA PRO A 213 -32.41 -27.29 -36.67
C PRO A 213 -31.60 -28.57 -36.97
N ALA A 214 -31.36 -29.41 -35.97
CA ALA A 214 -31.16 -30.86 -36.14
C ALA A 214 -31.11 -31.56 -34.78
N SER A 215 -31.75 -32.72 -34.71
CA SER A 215 -31.85 -33.61 -33.54
C SER A 215 -30.50 -34.03 -32.94
N PRO A 216 -30.45 -34.41 -31.65
CA PRO A 216 -29.20 -34.75 -30.96
C PRO A 216 -28.83 -36.23 -31.19
N HIS A 217 -27.74 -36.48 -31.91
CA HIS A 217 -27.03 -37.76 -31.82
C HIS A 217 -25.81 -37.58 -30.91
N LEU A 218 -25.82 -38.31 -29.80
CA LEU A 218 -24.72 -38.38 -28.84
C LEU A 218 -23.48 -39.03 -29.49
N PRO A 219 -22.25 -38.59 -29.16
CA PRO A 219 -21.05 -39.37 -29.43
C PRO A 219 -21.06 -40.66 -28.58
N PRO A 220 -20.51 -41.79 -29.08
CA PRO A 220 -20.54 -43.07 -28.38
C PRO A 220 -19.67 -43.06 -27.11
N PRO A 221 -20.04 -43.79 -26.05
CA PRO A 221 -19.19 -43.98 -24.88
C PRO A 221 -17.97 -44.86 -25.21
N PRO A 222 -16.82 -44.65 -24.53
CA PRO A 222 -15.66 -45.51 -24.67
C PRO A 222 -15.93 -46.94 -24.15
N PRO A 223 -15.26 -47.98 -24.69
CA PRO A 223 -15.47 -49.35 -24.28
C PRO A 223 -15.00 -49.58 -22.83
N PRO A 224 -15.67 -50.44 -22.04
CA PRO A 224 -15.23 -50.79 -20.69
C PRO A 224 -13.94 -51.61 -20.72
N PRO A 225 -13.07 -51.48 -19.70
CA PRO A 225 -11.84 -52.28 -19.59
C PRO A 225 -12.15 -53.77 -19.38
N PRO A 226 -11.27 -54.68 -19.86
CA PRO A 226 -11.47 -56.13 -19.72
C PRO A 226 -11.41 -56.56 -18.23
N PRO A 227 -12.16 -57.62 -17.85
CA PRO A 227 -12.15 -58.12 -16.49
C PRO A 227 -10.78 -58.73 -16.13
N PRO A 228 -10.36 -58.65 -14.84
CA PRO A 228 -9.10 -59.23 -14.40
C PRO A 228 -9.12 -60.76 -14.51
N PRO A 229 -7.95 -61.40 -14.75
CA PRO A 229 -7.85 -62.85 -14.86
C PRO A 229 -8.15 -63.54 -13.51
N PRO A 230 -8.76 -64.75 -13.53
CA PRO A 230 -9.03 -65.49 -12.31
C PRO A 230 -7.72 -65.95 -11.65
N PRO A 231 -7.67 -66.01 -10.31
CA PRO A 231 -6.49 -66.48 -9.59
C PRO A 231 -6.25 -67.97 -9.87
N SER A 232 -4.97 -68.35 -9.99
CA SER A 232 -4.48 -69.72 -9.84
C SER A 232 -3.57 -69.79 -8.63
#